data_AF-A0A423WK30-F1
#
_entry.id   AF-A0A423WK30-F1
#
_cell.length_a   1.000
_cell.length_b   1.000
_cell.length_c   1.000
_cell.angle_alpha   90.00
_cell.angle_beta   90.00
_cell.angle_gamma   90.00
#
_symmetry.space_group_name_H-M   'P 1'
#
loop_
_entity.id
_entity.type
_entity.pdbx_description
1 polymer ?
#
loop_
_entity_poly.entity_id
_entity_poly.type
_entity_poly.pdbx_seq_one_letter_code
_entity_poly.pdbx_strand_id
1 'polypeptide(L)'
;MDEPSEPPQDGDSSPPTSSDLPTVIIIAPKGDVLLEVTFETSKSTLQATRKALPKPRPGQREPPPPQPLLKPQIHLAYRVDLDTLKKHSKYFTNLLGDTRFQEARTIESRFKDLSLRGEKPSDLDPEHLPRVSITDDDEATRSAGREDVFRDMLRVLHGGGIVTRPVTILYVATLAVMADRFACTAAVSRYLGTGLKFKWPATPLPKPSGEVDGMASLSPAAEEVLRQKILVSWLLDQPVRFQAATKELVLFGSHRWSAEGAEEEDEDAENGSRSMADAATASRQEALWWYLPDELEEELHYRRTLILRTLASIPSHFIRLYSSRTRQCKLGYDSSSACDSYQLGEMVKFLTSKNLLFLVNFAPSPSSSSADDDGWVKDFAAVDVNSITATLKQTPGYQIDKHHTHCGLRTRILPILEYVRTMLSSNAVPLSLQGWKKDRTATTWQKSPGGDGMHRRKDFDTGKAGKDNDRIFRFTRSVATDQRLKYEGAMAADSIARQFFLAEQWDWTPEEDAGPGASLGREFATTKWLR
;
A
#
# COMPACT_ATOMS: atom_id res chain seq x y z
N MET A 1 -69.29 20.53 20.63
CA MET A 1 -67.96 20.46 21.27
C MET A 1 -67.26 19.27 20.62
N ASP A 2 -66.91 19.29 19.34
CA ASP A 2 -66.25 20.33 18.53
C ASP A 2 -64.97 20.84 19.18
N GLU A 3 -63.88 20.13 18.92
CA GLU A 3 -62.59 20.74 18.59
C GLU A 3 -62.08 20.07 17.29
N PRO A 4 -61.65 20.85 16.29
CA PRO A 4 -61.36 20.36 14.94
C PRO A 4 -59.91 19.89 14.78
N SER A 5 -59.74 18.83 13.98
CA SER A 5 -58.46 18.36 13.47
C SER A 5 -57.91 19.33 12.41
N GLU A 6 -56.68 19.81 12.59
CA GLU A 6 -55.97 20.60 11.58
C GLU A 6 -55.62 19.75 10.34
N PRO A 7 -55.72 20.31 9.12
CA PRO A 7 -55.37 19.61 7.89
C PRO A 7 -53.85 19.55 7.68
N PRO A 8 -53.34 18.51 7.00
CA PRO A 8 -51.93 18.42 6.64
C PRO A 8 -51.56 19.53 5.64
N GLN A 9 -50.45 20.22 5.93
CA GLN A 9 -49.79 21.16 5.03
C GLN A 9 -49.48 20.49 3.69
N ASP A 10 -50.21 20.89 2.65
CA ASP A 10 -49.83 20.66 1.26
C ASP A 10 -48.46 21.29 1.01
N GLY A 11 -47.49 20.44 0.68
CA GLY A 11 -46.18 20.85 0.21
C GLY A 11 -46.32 21.62 -1.11
N ASP A 12 -46.04 22.91 -1.01
CA ASP A 12 -45.93 23.88 -2.10
C ASP A 12 -45.08 23.33 -3.25
N SER A 13 -45.76 22.76 -4.25
CA SER A 13 -45.16 22.32 -5.51
C SER A 13 -45.17 23.48 -6.49
N SER A 14 -44.36 24.50 -6.18
CA SER A 14 -44.04 25.56 -7.13
C SER A 14 -43.17 24.97 -8.26
N PRO A 15 -43.47 25.23 -9.55
CA PRO A 15 -42.63 24.79 -10.66
C PRO A 15 -41.26 25.50 -10.58
N PRO A 16 -40.14 24.80 -10.88
CA PRO A 16 -38.81 25.38 -10.77
C PRO A 16 -38.69 26.60 -11.69
N THR A 17 -38.25 27.72 -11.11
CA THR A 17 -37.94 28.93 -11.86
C THR A 17 -36.73 28.67 -12.78
N SER A 18 -36.65 29.39 -13.90
CA SER A 18 -35.66 29.19 -14.97
C SER A 18 -34.18 29.31 -14.56
N SER A 19 -33.87 29.61 -13.30
CA SER A 19 -32.52 29.66 -12.72
C SER A 19 -32.02 28.34 -12.12
N ASP A 20 -32.87 27.31 -11.99
CA ASP A 20 -32.52 26.02 -11.36
C ASP A 20 -32.14 24.91 -12.35
N LEU A 21 -32.06 25.21 -13.65
CA LEU A 21 -31.69 24.20 -14.64
C LEU A 21 -30.17 23.92 -14.59
N PRO A 22 -29.76 22.64 -14.49
CA PRO A 22 -28.35 22.27 -14.41
C PRO A 22 -27.60 22.71 -15.67
N THR A 23 -26.36 23.15 -15.50
CA THR A 23 -25.52 23.54 -16.64
C THR A 23 -25.27 22.33 -17.54
N VAL A 24 -25.67 22.43 -18.82
CA VAL A 24 -25.54 21.35 -19.79
C VAL A 24 -24.14 21.35 -20.42
N ILE A 25 -23.43 20.25 -20.23
CA ILE A 25 -22.11 19.98 -20.80
C ILE A 25 -22.26 19.00 -21.96
N ILE A 26 -21.85 19.43 -23.16
CA ILE A 26 -21.93 18.60 -24.36
C ILE A 26 -20.70 17.67 -24.41
N ILE A 27 -20.94 16.36 -24.25
CA ILE A 27 -19.92 15.31 -24.45
C ILE A 27 -20.03 14.76 -25.87
N ALA A 28 -21.24 14.40 -26.28
CA ALA A 28 -21.58 13.99 -27.63
C ALA A 28 -22.55 15.01 -28.25
N PRO A 29 -22.17 15.72 -29.33
CA PRO A 29 -23.06 16.69 -29.98
C PRO A 29 -24.38 16.10 -30.46
N LYS A 30 -24.38 14.82 -30.85
CA LYS A 30 -25.55 14.06 -31.30
C LYS A 30 -26.09 13.10 -30.23
N GLY A 31 -25.73 13.33 -28.97
CA GLY A 31 -26.21 12.50 -27.87
C GLY A 31 -27.73 12.58 -27.72
N ASP A 32 -28.31 11.48 -27.26
CA ASP A 32 -29.75 11.20 -27.18
C ASP A 32 -30.28 11.20 -25.74
N VAL A 33 -29.40 11.32 -24.74
CA VAL A 33 -29.76 11.34 -23.31
C VAL A 33 -28.98 12.41 -22.55
N LEU A 34 -29.59 12.97 -21.50
CA LEU A 34 -28.94 13.80 -20.48
C LEU A 34 -28.73 13.02 -19.18
N LEU A 35 -27.49 12.95 -18.72
CA LEU A 35 -27.16 12.48 -17.37
C LEU A 35 -27.07 13.68 -16.43
N GLU A 36 -28.05 13.85 -15.55
CA GLU A 36 -28.02 14.83 -14.48
C GLU A 36 -27.25 14.25 -13.30
N VAL A 37 -26.11 14.82 -12.98
CA VAL A 37 -25.23 14.33 -11.91
C VAL A 37 -25.13 15.37 -10.80
N THR A 38 -25.42 14.92 -9.59
CA THR A 38 -25.25 15.69 -8.35
C THR A 38 -23.97 15.23 -7.66
N PHE A 39 -22.97 16.12 -7.62
CA PHE A 39 -21.72 15.88 -6.91
C PHE A 39 -21.81 16.46 -5.51
N GLU A 40 -21.64 15.60 -4.50
CA GLU A 40 -21.58 15.98 -3.10
C GLU A 40 -20.13 15.90 -2.62
N THR A 41 -19.67 16.94 -1.94
CA THR A 41 -18.33 17.01 -1.36
C THR A 41 -18.42 17.35 0.12
N SER A 42 -17.90 16.46 0.96
CA SER A 42 -17.85 16.62 2.41
C SER A 42 -17.07 17.88 2.85
N LYS A 43 -17.45 18.41 4.02
CA LYS A 43 -16.82 19.62 4.59
C LYS A 43 -15.33 19.41 4.87
N SER A 44 -14.93 18.22 5.33
CA SER A 44 -13.54 17.86 5.61
C SER A 44 -12.69 17.87 4.34
N THR A 45 -13.17 17.27 3.25
CA THR A 45 -12.51 17.28 1.93
C THR A 45 -12.34 18.70 1.39
N LEU A 46 -13.37 19.55 1.49
CA LEU A 46 -13.29 20.95 1.06
C LEU A 46 -12.22 21.71 1.86
N GLN A 47 -12.15 21.48 3.18
CA GLN A 47 -11.13 22.11 4.02
C GLN A 47 -9.72 21.60 3.70
N ALA A 48 -9.54 20.30 3.54
CA ALA A 48 -8.26 19.69 3.16
C ALA A 48 -7.78 20.24 1.81
N THR A 49 -8.66 20.32 0.82
CA THR A 49 -8.36 20.87 -0.51
C THR A 49 -7.98 22.36 -0.43
N ARG A 50 -8.71 23.16 0.35
CA ARG A 50 -8.37 24.58 0.58
C ARG A 50 -7.01 24.77 1.23
N LYS A 51 -6.59 23.87 2.12
CA LYS A 51 -5.27 23.90 2.75
C LYS A 51 -4.15 23.47 1.80
N ALA A 52 -4.42 22.52 0.91
CA ALA A 52 -3.46 22.04 -0.08
C ALA A 52 -3.19 23.04 -1.22
N LEU A 53 -4.08 24.02 -1.41
CA LEU A 53 -3.87 25.09 -2.41
C LEU A 53 -2.64 25.95 -2.06
N PRO A 54 -1.83 26.36 -3.06
CA PRO A 54 -0.67 27.20 -2.83
C PRO A 54 -1.07 28.52 -2.15
N LYS A 55 -0.50 28.78 -0.96
CA LYS A 55 -0.64 30.09 -0.31
C LYS A 55 0.32 31.10 -0.96
N PRO A 56 -0.09 32.36 -1.12
CA PRO A 56 0.80 33.40 -1.66
C PRO A 56 2.04 33.52 -0.76
N ARG A 57 3.24 33.50 -1.37
CA ARG A 57 4.48 33.70 -0.62
C ARG A 57 4.63 35.19 -0.29
N PRO A 58 5.13 35.55 0.92
CA PRO A 58 5.43 36.94 1.23
C PRO A 58 6.47 37.49 0.23
N GLY A 59 6.11 38.51 -0.55
CA GLY A 59 6.93 39.13 -1.59
C GLY A 59 6.59 38.78 -3.05
N GLN A 60 5.56 37.96 -3.30
CA GLN A 60 5.13 37.62 -4.67
C GLN A 60 4.36 38.80 -5.31
N ARG A 61 4.88 39.31 -6.44
CA ARG A 61 4.36 40.50 -7.16
C ARG A 61 3.09 40.23 -7.98
N GLU A 62 2.83 38.98 -8.32
CA GLU A 62 1.65 38.57 -9.08
C GLU A 62 0.65 37.85 -8.15
N PRO A 63 -0.63 38.22 -8.18
CA PRO A 63 -1.65 37.50 -7.43
C PRO A 63 -1.73 36.06 -7.94
N PRO A 64 -1.91 35.06 -7.06
CA PRO A 64 -2.15 33.70 -7.49
C PRO A 64 -3.39 33.64 -8.40
N PRO A 65 -3.46 32.68 -9.34
CA PRO A 65 -4.62 32.51 -10.19
C PRO A 65 -5.90 32.39 -9.35
N PRO A 66 -7.06 32.83 -9.88
CA PRO A 66 -8.32 32.80 -9.15
C PRO A 66 -8.56 31.38 -8.61
N GLN A 67 -8.76 31.28 -7.30
CA GLN A 67 -8.96 30.00 -6.64
C GLN A 67 -10.25 29.37 -7.19
N PRO A 68 -10.24 28.06 -7.51
CA PRO A 68 -11.45 27.38 -7.94
C PRO A 68 -12.51 27.51 -6.85
N LEU A 69 -13.72 27.93 -7.23
CA LEU A 69 -14.85 28.05 -6.31
C LEU A 69 -15.31 26.63 -5.91
N LEU A 70 -14.73 26.13 -4.82
CA LEU A 70 -15.10 24.82 -4.26
C LEU A 70 -16.47 24.92 -3.58
N LYS A 71 -17.48 24.31 -4.22
CA LYS A 71 -18.86 24.22 -3.73
C LYS A 71 -19.12 22.86 -3.09
N PRO A 72 -19.98 22.78 -2.06
CA PRO A 72 -20.33 21.51 -1.42
C PRO A 72 -21.23 20.63 -2.29
N GLN A 73 -22.08 21.24 -3.10
CA GLN A 73 -22.96 20.55 -4.02
C GLN A 73 -22.88 21.21 -5.40
N ILE A 74 -22.72 20.38 -6.43
CA ILE A 74 -22.62 20.81 -7.83
C ILE A 74 -23.57 19.94 -8.65
N HIS A 75 -24.47 20.57 -9.40
CA HIS A 75 -25.44 19.90 -10.28
C HIS A 75 -25.10 20.20 -11.74
N LEU A 76 -24.84 19.17 -12.54
CA LEU A 76 -24.45 19.29 -13.95
C LEU A 76 -25.22 18.28 -14.79
N ALA A 77 -25.55 18.64 -16.03
CA ALA A 77 -26.18 17.74 -16.99
C ALA A 77 -25.21 17.42 -18.12
N TYR A 78 -25.00 16.14 -18.45
CA TYR A 78 -24.09 15.71 -19.51
C TYR A 78 -24.85 15.13 -20.69
N ARG A 79 -24.71 15.73 -21.88
CA ARG A 79 -25.28 15.18 -23.12
C ARG A 79 -24.40 14.09 -23.68
N VAL A 80 -24.91 12.87 -23.71
CA VAL A 80 -24.18 11.63 -24.02
C VAL A 80 -24.93 10.78 -25.04
N ASP A 81 -24.21 9.88 -25.69
CA ASP A 81 -24.76 8.87 -26.60
C ASP A 81 -24.97 7.55 -25.84
N LEU A 82 -26.23 7.11 -25.76
CA LEU A 82 -26.66 5.95 -24.98
C LEU A 82 -26.04 4.65 -25.50
N ASP A 83 -25.94 4.47 -26.82
CA ASP A 83 -25.34 3.29 -27.42
C ASP A 83 -23.85 3.18 -27.10
N THR A 84 -23.12 4.28 -27.19
CA THR A 84 -21.70 4.35 -26.79
C THR A 84 -21.51 4.06 -25.30
N LEU A 85 -22.37 4.58 -24.43
CA LEU A 85 -22.32 4.31 -23.00
C LEU A 85 -22.56 2.82 -22.69
N LYS A 86 -23.61 2.22 -23.26
CA LYS A 86 -23.93 0.80 -23.07
C LYS A 86 -22.84 -0.12 -23.60
N LYS A 87 -22.14 0.29 -24.66
CA LYS A 87 -21.01 -0.46 -25.23
C LYS A 87 -19.79 -0.49 -24.32
N HIS A 88 -19.52 0.60 -23.60
CA HIS A 88 -18.28 0.77 -22.84
C HIS A 88 -18.44 0.63 -21.32
N SER A 89 -19.67 0.59 -20.80
CA SER A 89 -19.96 0.45 -19.38
C SER A 89 -21.10 -0.55 -19.14
N LYS A 90 -20.81 -1.61 -18.37
CA LYS A 90 -21.83 -2.57 -17.93
C LYS A 90 -22.87 -1.94 -16.99
N TYR A 91 -22.44 -0.96 -16.21
CA TYR A 91 -23.32 -0.22 -15.30
C TYR A 91 -24.43 0.48 -16.09
N PHE A 92 -24.08 1.24 -17.13
CA PHE A 92 -25.06 1.93 -17.98
C PHE A 92 -25.87 0.95 -18.83
N THR A 93 -25.32 -0.21 -19.22
CA THR A 93 -26.12 -1.29 -19.84
C THR A 93 -27.27 -1.72 -18.94
N ASN A 94 -27.01 -1.93 -17.65
CA ASN A 94 -28.02 -2.38 -16.70
C ASN A 94 -29.01 -1.24 -16.35
N LEU A 95 -28.48 -0.07 -15.97
CA LEU A 95 -29.32 1.05 -15.52
C LEU A 95 -30.24 1.59 -16.62
N LEU A 96 -29.72 1.73 -17.85
CA LEU A 96 -30.42 2.37 -18.97
C LEU A 96 -31.01 1.38 -19.97
N GLY A 97 -30.77 0.07 -19.79
CA GLY A 97 -31.21 -0.97 -20.71
C GLY A 97 -32.21 -1.96 -20.13
N ASP A 98 -32.29 -2.09 -18.82
CA ASP A 98 -33.17 -3.05 -18.16
C ASP A 98 -34.40 -2.35 -17.57
N THR A 99 -35.59 -2.71 -18.07
CA THR A 99 -36.89 -2.14 -17.65
C THR A 99 -37.28 -2.48 -16.22
N ARG A 100 -36.46 -3.24 -15.47
CA ARG A 100 -36.58 -3.33 -14.01
C ARG A 100 -36.24 -2.00 -13.32
N PHE A 101 -35.40 -1.17 -13.91
CA PHE A 101 -35.03 0.15 -13.41
C PHE A 101 -36.00 1.23 -13.89
N GLN A 102 -36.29 2.20 -13.03
CA GLN A 102 -37.20 3.31 -13.35
C GLN A 102 -36.60 4.20 -14.44
N GLU A 103 -35.28 4.37 -14.43
CA GLU A 103 -34.49 5.13 -15.37
C GLU A 103 -34.69 4.62 -16.81
N ALA A 104 -34.57 3.30 -17.01
CA ALA A 104 -34.80 2.68 -18.32
C ALA A 104 -36.24 2.85 -18.80
N ARG A 105 -37.25 2.72 -17.91
CA ARG A 105 -38.66 2.93 -18.27
C ARG A 105 -38.93 4.37 -18.69
N THR A 106 -38.36 5.33 -17.97
CA THR A 106 -38.49 6.76 -18.29
C THR A 106 -37.90 7.07 -19.65
N ILE A 107 -36.73 6.51 -19.97
CA ILE A 107 -36.08 6.67 -21.28
C ILE A 107 -36.95 6.05 -22.39
N GLU A 108 -37.41 4.80 -22.22
CA GLU A 108 -38.25 4.13 -23.22
C GLU A 108 -39.57 4.88 -23.46
N SER A 109 -40.23 5.35 -22.41
CA SER A 109 -41.46 6.14 -22.53
C SER A 109 -41.21 7.43 -23.30
N ARG A 110 -40.14 8.15 -22.98
CA ARG A 110 -39.78 9.41 -23.67
C ARG A 110 -39.39 9.17 -25.12
N PHE A 111 -38.65 8.11 -25.43
CA PHE A 111 -38.36 7.76 -26.82
C PHE A 111 -39.60 7.33 -27.60
N LYS A 112 -40.57 6.65 -26.98
CA LYS A 112 -41.88 6.39 -27.60
C LYS A 112 -42.62 7.69 -27.89
N ASP A 113 -42.67 8.62 -26.93
CA ASP A 113 -43.33 9.92 -27.09
C ASP A 113 -42.67 10.79 -28.18
N LEU A 114 -41.34 10.73 -28.31
CA LEU A 114 -40.60 11.42 -29.37
C LEU A 114 -40.82 10.77 -30.73
N SER A 115 -40.85 9.43 -30.79
CA SER A 115 -41.17 8.70 -32.01
C SER A 115 -42.59 8.97 -32.49
N LEU A 116 -43.56 9.12 -31.59
CA LEU A 116 -44.94 9.51 -31.93
C LEU A 116 -45.02 10.93 -32.50
N ARG A 117 -44.10 11.82 -32.11
CA ARG A 117 -43.96 13.18 -32.65
C ARG A 117 -43.13 13.25 -33.95
N GLY A 118 -42.51 12.14 -34.36
CA GLY A 118 -41.64 12.09 -35.54
C GLY A 118 -40.30 12.81 -35.37
N GLU A 119 -39.91 13.12 -34.13
CA GLU A 119 -38.69 13.85 -33.80
C GLU A 119 -37.52 12.88 -33.52
N LYS A 120 -36.33 13.21 -34.02
CA LYS A 120 -35.10 12.42 -33.76
C LYS A 120 -34.37 12.95 -32.52
N PRO A 121 -34.08 12.11 -31.52
CA PRO A 121 -33.35 12.53 -30.31
C PRO A 121 -32.01 13.21 -30.59
N SER A 122 -31.31 12.82 -31.67
CA SER A 122 -30.01 13.40 -32.03
C SER A 122 -30.06 14.89 -32.40
N ASP A 123 -31.22 15.36 -32.88
CA ASP A 123 -31.38 16.69 -33.46
C ASP A 123 -32.14 17.66 -32.53
N LEU A 124 -32.57 17.17 -31.36
CA LEU A 124 -33.33 17.93 -30.38
C LEU A 124 -32.46 18.80 -29.47
N ASP A 125 -33.07 19.88 -28.99
CA ASP A 125 -32.50 20.70 -27.92
C ASP A 125 -32.42 19.90 -26.61
N PRO A 126 -31.40 20.16 -25.77
CA PRO A 126 -31.17 19.40 -24.54
C PRO A 126 -32.38 19.34 -23.61
N GLU A 127 -33.23 20.36 -23.59
CA GLU A 127 -34.40 20.43 -22.72
C GLU A 127 -35.44 19.34 -22.99
N HIS A 128 -35.51 18.84 -24.23
CA HIS A 128 -36.48 17.85 -24.68
C HIS A 128 -35.98 16.41 -24.59
N LEU A 129 -34.71 16.21 -24.23
CA LEU A 129 -34.10 14.90 -24.10
C LEU A 129 -34.50 14.21 -22.78
N PRO A 130 -34.55 12.87 -22.75
CA PRO A 130 -34.72 12.12 -21.52
C PRO A 130 -33.56 12.41 -20.54
N ARG A 131 -33.91 12.56 -19.26
CA ARG A 131 -32.99 12.88 -18.17
C ARG A 131 -32.88 11.71 -17.20
N VAL A 132 -31.67 11.45 -16.74
CA VAL A 132 -31.36 10.40 -15.76
C VAL A 132 -30.57 11.03 -14.62
N SER A 133 -31.08 10.92 -13.40
CA SER A 133 -30.42 11.46 -12.20
C SER A 133 -29.43 10.45 -11.62
N ILE A 134 -28.23 10.92 -11.27
CA ILE A 134 -27.16 10.15 -10.62
C ILE A 134 -26.59 11.00 -9.48
N THR A 135 -26.40 10.41 -8.32
CA THR A 135 -25.72 11.05 -7.18
C THR A 135 -24.34 10.46 -6.98
N ASP A 136 -23.34 11.31 -6.78
CA ASP A 136 -21.95 10.95 -6.60
C ASP A 136 -21.34 11.68 -5.39
N ASP A 137 -21.09 10.95 -4.31
CA ASP A 137 -20.44 11.38 -3.06
C ASP A 137 -18.90 11.27 -3.12
N ASP A 138 -18.19 11.99 -2.25
CA ASP A 138 -16.72 12.00 -2.19
C ASP A 138 -16.12 10.93 -1.26
N GLU A 139 -16.91 10.00 -0.73
CA GLU A 139 -16.48 9.04 0.29
C GLU A 139 -15.28 8.21 -0.18
N ALA A 140 -15.36 7.69 -1.41
CA ALA A 140 -14.35 6.83 -1.98
C ALA A 140 -13.00 7.50 -2.27
N THR A 141 -12.98 8.82 -2.50
CA THR A 141 -11.78 9.52 -3.01
C THR A 141 -11.32 10.67 -2.14
N ARG A 142 -12.18 11.19 -1.25
CA ARG A 142 -11.92 12.36 -0.40
C ARG A 142 -11.26 13.49 -1.17
N SER A 143 -11.73 13.71 -2.41
CA SER A 143 -11.19 14.66 -3.37
C SER A 143 -12.27 15.60 -3.89
N ALA A 144 -11.93 16.87 -4.09
CA ALA A 144 -12.80 17.86 -4.71
C ALA A 144 -12.47 18.03 -6.20
N GLY A 145 -13.39 18.59 -6.99
CA GLY A 145 -13.20 18.78 -8.44
C GLY A 145 -13.46 17.50 -9.25
N ARG A 146 -14.28 16.60 -8.70
CA ARG A 146 -14.62 15.29 -9.26
C ARG A 146 -15.48 15.39 -10.52
N GLU A 147 -16.22 16.49 -10.65
CA GLU A 147 -17.02 16.83 -11.81
C GLU A 147 -16.20 16.90 -13.11
N ASP A 148 -14.98 17.44 -13.03
CA ASP A 148 -14.06 17.52 -14.16
C ASP A 148 -13.54 16.13 -14.57
N VAL A 149 -13.28 15.27 -13.57
CA VAL A 149 -12.85 13.88 -13.77
C VAL A 149 -13.96 13.06 -14.41
N PHE A 150 -15.20 13.21 -13.92
CA PHE A 150 -16.37 12.53 -14.46
C PHE A 150 -16.67 12.97 -15.90
N ARG A 151 -16.60 14.28 -16.18
CA ARG A 151 -16.70 14.83 -17.54
C ARG A 151 -15.70 14.16 -18.48
N ASP A 152 -14.44 14.10 -18.06
CA ASP A 152 -13.38 13.54 -18.88
C ASP A 152 -13.47 12.02 -19.01
N MET A 153 -13.98 11.31 -18.00
CA MET A 153 -14.33 9.90 -18.10
C MET A 153 -15.36 9.68 -19.22
N LEU A 154 -16.46 10.45 -19.22
CA LEU A 154 -17.46 10.37 -20.28
C LEU A 154 -16.87 10.70 -21.66
N ARG A 155 -16.01 11.72 -21.76
CA ARG A 155 -15.30 12.04 -23.02
C ARG A 155 -14.41 10.88 -23.48
N VAL A 156 -13.71 10.21 -22.58
CA VAL A 156 -12.88 9.04 -22.92
C VAL A 156 -13.74 7.91 -23.49
N LEU A 157 -14.93 7.65 -22.94
CA LEU A 157 -15.87 6.66 -23.49
C LEU A 157 -16.32 7.01 -24.91
N HIS A 158 -16.47 8.30 -25.21
CA HIS A 158 -16.87 8.82 -26.52
C HIS A 158 -15.68 9.16 -27.46
N GLY A 159 -14.43 8.87 -27.06
CA GLY A 159 -13.24 9.15 -27.85
C GLY A 159 -12.74 10.61 -27.85
N GLY A 160 -13.35 11.50 -27.07
CA GLY A 160 -13.00 12.93 -26.96
C GLY A 160 -11.79 13.26 -26.07
N GLY A 161 -11.30 12.29 -25.29
CA GLY A 161 -10.10 12.41 -24.45
C GLY A 161 -10.23 13.33 -23.22
N ILE A 162 -9.12 13.49 -22.48
CA ILE A 162 -9.02 14.29 -21.25
C ILE A 162 -8.69 15.75 -21.58
N VAL A 163 -9.51 16.68 -21.08
CA VAL A 163 -9.30 18.13 -21.23
C VAL A 163 -8.63 18.72 -19.99
N THR A 164 -8.93 18.16 -18.81
CA THR A 164 -8.50 18.70 -17.53
C THR A 164 -6.99 18.62 -17.38
N ARG A 165 -6.37 19.74 -16.98
CA ARG A 165 -4.92 19.87 -16.75
C ARG A 165 -4.66 20.63 -15.45
N PRO A 166 -3.60 20.29 -14.69
CA PRO A 166 -2.63 19.22 -14.92
C PRO A 166 -3.19 17.82 -14.56
N VAL A 167 -2.73 16.78 -15.27
CA VAL A 167 -3.07 15.38 -14.95
C VAL A 167 -2.08 14.88 -13.90
N THR A 168 -2.51 14.83 -12.64
CA THR A 168 -1.72 14.31 -11.50
C THR A 168 -2.03 12.84 -11.23
N ILE A 169 -1.26 12.18 -10.36
CA ILE A 169 -1.59 10.82 -9.92
C ILE A 169 -2.90 10.76 -9.14
N LEU A 170 -3.20 11.78 -8.32
CA LEU A 170 -4.49 11.92 -7.64
C LEU A 170 -5.64 11.96 -8.66
N TYR A 171 -5.50 12.76 -9.71
CA TYR A 171 -6.50 12.82 -10.79
C TYR A 171 -6.72 11.43 -11.43
N VAL A 172 -5.64 10.70 -11.72
CA VAL A 172 -5.73 9.36 -12.31
C VAL A 172 -6.33 8.35 -11.31
N ALA A 173 -6.05 8.49 -10.01
CA ALA A 173 -6.65 7.69 -8.95
C ALA A 173 -8.16 7.92 -8.87
N THR A 174 -8.61 9.18 -8.82
CA THR A 174 -10.04 9.52 -8.87
C THR A 174 -10.69 9.00 -10.15
N LEU A 175 -10.03 9.14 -11.30
CA LEU A 175 -10.54 8.61 -12.58
C LEU A 175 -10.67 7.09 -12.56
N ALA A 176 -9.70 6.37 -11.97
CA ALA A 176 -9.74 4.91 -11.86
C ALA A 176 -10.87 4.43 -10.94
N VAL A 177 -11.05 5.09 -9.79
CA VAL A 177 -12.14 4.80 -8.84
C VAL A 177 -13.51 5.05 -9.48
N MET A 178 -13.69 6.17 -10.17
CA MET A 178 -14.93 6.43 -10.92
C MET A 178 -15.15 5.42 -12.03
N ALA A 179 -14.10 5.08 -12.79
CA ALA A 179 -14.20 4.11 -13.86
C ALA A 179 -14.60 2.73 -13.33
N ASP A 180 -14.18 2.37 -12.13
CA ASP A 180 -14.58 1.15 -11.44
C ASP A 180 -16.05 1.21 -10.98
N ARG A 181 -16.46 2.30 -10.29
CA ARG A 181 -17.86 2.56 -9.88
C ARG A 181 -18.84 2.44 -11.06
N PHE A 182 -18.48 2.99 -12.21
CA PHE A 182 -19.29 2.96 -13.43
C PHE A 182 -18.92 1.80 -14.37
N ALA A 183 -18.17 0.80 -13.92
CA ALA A 183 -17.82 -0.43 -14.64
C ALA A 183 -17.30 -0.20 -16.08
N CYS A 184 -16.41 0.77 -16.26
CA CYS A 184 -15.82 1.18 -17.54
C CYS A 184 -14.26 1.24 -17.53
N THR A 185 -13.63 0.60 -16.53
CA THR A 185 -12.16 0.54 -16.36
C THR A 185 -11.40 0.10 -17.60
N ALA A 186 -11.94 -0.81 -18.41
CA ALA A 186 -11.29 -1.27 -19.65
C ALA A 186 -11.11 -0.15 -20.69
N ALA A 187 -12.07 0.78 -20.83
CA ALA A 187 -11.96 1.89 -21.75
C ALA A 187 -10.93 2.91 -21.26
N VAL A 188 -10.96 3.22 -19.96
CA VAL A 188 -10.02 4.15 -19.31
C VAL A 188 -8.60 3.61 -19.31
N SER A 189 -8.40 2.32 -19.03
CA SER A 189 -7.09 1.67 -19.05
C SER A 189 -6.43 1.75 -20.44
N ARG A 190 -7.20 1.43 -21.50
CA ARG A 190 -6.72 1.58 -22.88
C ARG A 190 -6.32 3.02 -23.18
N TYR A 191 -7.18 3.99 -22.81
CA TYR A 191 -6.90 5.40 -23.05
C TYR A 191 -5.66 5.90 -22.27
N LEU A 192 -5.48 5.47 -21.03
CA LEU A 192 -4.32 5.85 -20.21
C LEU A 192 -3.00 5.43 -20.86
N GLY A 193 -2.97 4.21 -21.42
CA GLY A 193 -1.80 3.64 -22.08
C GLY A 193 -1.52 4.21 -23.48
N THR A 194 -2.54 4.30 -24.34
CA THR A 194 -2.34 4.67 -25.76
C THR A 194 -2.60 6.14 -26.05
N GLY A 195 -3.67 6.70 -25.46
CA GLY A 195 -4.13 8.06 -25.73
C GLY A 195 -3.40 9.11 -24.90
N LEU A 196 -3.45 8.98 -23.56
CA LEU A 196 -2.83 9.94 -22.65
C LEU A 196 -1.33 9.75 -22.51
N LYS A 197 -0.84 8.50 -22.66
CA LYS A 197 0.56 8.10 -22.40
C LYS A 197 1.05 8.67 -21.06
N PHE A 198 0.26 8.44 -20.02
CA PHE A 198 0.48 9.05 -18.72
C PHE A 198 1.86 8.74 -18.17
N LYS A 199 2.60 9.80 -17.80
CA LYS A 199 3.90 9.68 -17.14
C LYS A 199 3.68 9.49 -15.65
N TRP A 200 3.78 8.24 -15.23
CA TRP A 200 3.69 7.88 -13.82
C TRP A 200 4.78 8.59 -13.02
N PRO A 201 4.44 9.27 -11.91
CA PRO A 201 5.45 9.90 -11.06
C PRO A 201 6.35 8.85 -10.44
N ALA A 202 7.63 9.22 -10.26
CA ALA A 202 8.53 8.44 -9.42
C ALA A 202 8.10 8.55 -7.96
N THR A 203 8.18 7.46 -7.21
CA THR A 203 7.98 7.50 -5.77
C THR A 203 9.14 8.28 -5.15
N PRO A 204 8.88 9.32 -4.34
CA PRO A 204 9.93 9.99 -3.61
C PRO A 204 10.71 8.99 -2.76
N LEU A 205 12.04 9.07 -2.78
CA LEU A 205 12.87 8.20 -1.97
C LEU A 205 12.61 8.46 -0.47
N PRO A 206 12.67 7.41 0.37
CA PRO A 206 12.66 7.55 1.81
C PRO A 206 13.73 8.55 2.28
N LYS A 207 13.40 9.33 3.31
CA LYS A 207 14.29 10.33 3.90
C LYS A 207 14.47 10.04 5.39
N PRO A 208 15.58 10.48 6.01
CA PRO A 208 15.74 10.38 7.45
C PRO A 208 14.50 10.91 8.17
N SER A 209 13.89 10.07 9.00
CA SER A 209 12.68 10.39 9.76
C SER A 209 12.97 10.50 11.25
N GLY A 210 12.05 11.10 12.00
CA GLY A 210 12.15 11.18 13.45
C GLY A 210 11.74 9.89 14.18
N GLU A 211 11.09 8.94 13.49
CA GLU A 211 10.54 7.72 14.09
C GLU A 211 11.64 6.84 14.70
N VAL A 212 12.71 6.63 13.92
CA VAL A 212 13.93 5.92 14.36
C VAL A 212 15.13 6.73 13.92
N ASP A 213 15.84 7.29 14.90
CA ASP A 213 16.99 8.16 14.64
C ASP A 213 18.01 7.50 13.70
N GLY A 214 18.44 8.25 12.69
CA GLY A 214 19.38 7.82 11.66
C GLY A 214 18.81 6.86 10.60
N MET A 215 17.52 6.51 10.66
CA MET A 215 16.87 5.66 9.65
C MET A 215 15.94 6.46 8.74
N ALA A 216 15.73 5.95 7.53
CA ALA A 216 14.83 6.57 6.56
C ALA A 216 13.43 5.92 6.57
N SER A 217 12.39 6.73 6.46
CA SER A 217 11.02 6.29 6.14
C SER A 217 10.41 7.17 5.04
N LEU A 218 9.28 6.74 4.48
CA LEU A 218 8.52 7.59 3.56
C LEU A 218 7.90 8.75 4.34
N SER A 219 7.68 9.88 3.68
CA SER A 219 6.72 10.86 4.23
C SER A 219 5.28 10.37 3.96
N PRO A 220 4.28 10.72 4.77
CA PRO A 220 2.88 10.36 4.52
C PRO A 220 2.38 10.71 3.11
N ALA A 221 2.79 11.86 2.56
CA ALA A 221 2.44 12.26 1.19
C ALA A 221 3.11 11.39 0.10
N ALA A 222 4.32 10.89 0.35
CA ALA A 222 5.02 10.00 -0.57
C ALA A 222 4.40 8.59 -0.55
N GLU A 223 4.01 8.13 0.64
CA GLU A 223 3.26 6.88 0.79
C GLU A 223 1.88 6.97 0.12
N GLU A 224 1.17 8.08 0.26
CA GLU A 224 -0.11 8.31 -0.42
C GLU A 224 0.02 8.15 -1.94
N VAL A 225 1.04 8.76 -2.54
CA VAL A 225 1.32 8.61 -3.99
C VAL A 225 1.59 7.14 -4.33
N LEU A 226 2.33 6.42 -3.49
CA LEU A 226 2.64 5.01 -3.71
C LEU A 226 1.39 4.12 -3.65
N ARG A 227 0.54 4.37 -2.65
CA ARG A 227 -0.76 3.70 -2.48
C ARG A 227 -1.71 3.98 -3.63
N GLN A 228 -1.80 5.23 -4.09
CA GLN A 228 -2.54 5.59 -5.30
C GLN A 228 -2.01 4.85 -6.54
N LYS A 229 -0.69 4.70 -6.69
CA LYS A 229 -0.12 3.90 -7.79
C LYS A 229 -0.59 2.45 -7.75
N ILE A 230 -0.59 1.83 -6.56
CA ILE A 230 -1.04 0.44 -6.37
C ILE A 230 -2.51 0.33 -6.76
N LEU A 231 -3.39 1.15 -6.19
CA LEU A 231 -4.83 1.11 -6.47
C LEU A 231 -5.14 1.34 -7.96
N VAL A 232 -4.55 2.37 -8.60
CA VAL A 232 -4.75 2.62 -10.03
C VAL A 232 -4.29 1.43 -10.87
N SER A 233 -3.13 0.86 -10.54
CA SER A 233 -2.59 -0.28 -11.28
C SER A 233 -3.40 -1.56 -11.10
N TRP A 234 -4.06 -1.70 -9.95
CA TRP A 234 -5.02 -2.78 -9.67
C TRP A 234 -6.30 -2.64 -10.49
N LEU A 235 -6.97 -1.48 -10.40
CA LEU A 235 -8.25 -1.20 -11.06
C LEU A 235 -8.14 -1.16 -12.59
N LEU A 236 -7.04 -0.61 -13.12
CA LEU A 236 -6.82 -0.47 -14.56
C LEU A 236 -6.02 -1.62 -15.17
N ASP A 237 -5.77 -2.70 -14.43
CA ASP A 237 -5.09 -3.91 -14.89
C ASP A 237 -3.69 -3.66 -15.50
N GLN A 238 -2.82 -2.96 -14.75
CA GLN A 238 -1.46 -2.58 -15.16
C GLN A 238 -0.40 -3.41 -14.40
N PRO A 239 -0.10 -4.66 -14.83
CA PRO A 239 0.63 -5.64 -14.03
C PRO A 239 2.06 -5.22 -13.67
N VAL A 240 2.81 -4.62 -14.62
CA VAL A 240 4.20 -4.20 -14.38
C VAL A 240 4.27 -3.07 -13.36
N ARG A 241 3.32 -2.14 -13.41
CA ARG A 241 3.23 -1.01 -12.47
C ARG A 241 2.81 -1.47 -11.08
N PHE A 242 1.87 -2.41 -11.03
CA PHE A 242 1.41 -3.03 -9.80
C PHE A 242 2.55 -3.77 -9.09
N GLN A 243 3.30 -4.60 -9.81
CA GLN A 243 4.44 -5.33 -9.25
C GLN A 243 5.53 -4.39 -8.73
N ALA A 244 5.86 -3.32 -9.47
CA ALA A 244 6.85 -2.34 -9.02
C ALA A 244 6.40 -1.57 -7.76
N ALA A 245 5.15 -1.08 -7.75
CA ALA A 245 4.62 -0.30 -6.63
C ALA A 245 4.45 -1.14 -5.35
N THR A 246 4.01 -2.39 -5.47
CA THR A 246 3.94 -3.32 -4.32
C THR A 246 5.33 -3.68 -3.79
N LYS A 247 6.34 -3.84 -4.66
CA LYS A 247 7.74 -4.00 -4.22
C LYS A 247 8.20 -2.81 -3.38
N GLU A 248 7.99 -1.60 -3.89
CA GLU A 248 8.37 -0.36 -3.22
C GLU A 248 7.69 -0.25 -1.85
N LEU A 249 6.39 -0.55 -1.73
CA LEU A 249 5.67 -0.44 -0.46
C LEU A 249 6.20 -1.44 0.59
N VAL A 250 6.44 -2.69 0.18
CA VAL A 250 7.00 -3.72 1.09
C VAL A 250 8.39 -3.31 1.60
N LEU A 251 9.25 -2.76 0.73
CA LEU A 251 10.60 -2.36 1.10
C LEU A 251 10.62 -1.06 1.93
N PHE A 252 9.89 -0.04 1.50
CA PHE A 252 9.90 1.27 2.16
C PHE A 252 9.12 1.28 3.47
N GLY A 253 8.10 0.43 3.61
CA GLY A 253 7.23 0.42 4.78
C GLY A 253 6.01 1.31 4.62
N SER A 254 5.12 1.23 5.59
CA SER A 254 3.87 1.98 5.64
C SER A 254 3.56 2.37 7.07
N HIS A 255 3.09 3.60 7.29
CA HIS A 255 2.73 4.08 8.63
C HIS A 255 1.45 3.40 9.15
N ARG A 256 0.61 2.83 8.27
CA ARG A 256 -0.59 2.08 8.69
C ARG A 256 -0.28 0.71 9.27
N TRP A 257 0.92 0.19 9.06
CA TRP A 257 1.34 -1.08 9.61
C TRP A 257 1.86 -0.94 11.05
N SER A 258 2.01 0.28 11.53
CA SER A 258 2.45 0.56 12.89
C SER A 258 1.37 0.29 13.91
N ALA A 259 1.77 -0.23 15.08
CA ALA A 259 0.85 -0.58 16.16
C ALA A 259 0.04 0.63 16.68
N GLU A 260 0.61 1.83 16.60
CA GLU A 260 -0.04 3.09 16.97
C GLU A 260 -1.20 3.46 16.03
N GLY A 261 -1.23 2.95 14.80
CA GLY A 261 -2.32 3.16 13.85
C GLY A 261 -3.58 2.34 14.13
N ALA A 262 -3.54 1.41 15.08
CA ALA A 262 -4.68 0.55 15.44
C ALA A 262 -5.50 1.08 16.64
N GLU A 263 -4.94 2.01 17.43
CA GLU A 263 -5.58 2.50 18.68
C GLU A 263 -6.18 3.91 18.54
N GLU A 264 -5.84 4.67 17.49
CA GLU A 264 -6.36 6.03 17.26
C GLU A 264 -7.75 6.11 16.59
N GLU A 265 -8.35 4.98 16.21
CA GLU A 265 -9.65 4.97 15.49
C GLU A 265 -10.87 5.05 16.41
N ASP A 266 -10.79 4.74 17.72
CA ASP A 266 -12.01 4.51 18.53
C ASP A 266 -12.27 5.42 19.76
N GLU A 267 -11.31 6.17 20.33
CA GLU A 267 -11.55 6.88 21.61
C GLU A 267 -11.42 8.42 21.61
N ASP A 268 -10.72 9.03 20.66
CA ASP A 268 -10.44 10.49 20.70
C ASP A 268 -11.35 11.36 19.81
N ALA A 269 -12.37 10.78 19.16
CA ALA A 269 -13.32 11.54 18.35
C ALA A 269 -14.28 12.42 19.19
N GLU A 270 -14.45 12.14 20.49
CA GLU A 270 -15.37 12.89 21.37
C GLU A 270 -14.71 14.00 22.19
N ASN A 271 -13.41 13.93 22.45
CA ASN A 271 -12.68 15.00 23.16
C ASN A 271 -11.96 15.88 22.13
N GLY A 272 -12.57 17.01 21.78
CA GLY A 272 -12.15 17.96 20.74
C GLY A 272 -10.77 18.63 20.89
N SER A 273 -9.71 17.84 21.10
CA SER A 273 -8.31 18.26 21.22
C SER A 273 -7.44 17.91 20.00
N ARG A 274 -7.97 17.22 18.98
CA ARG A 274 -7.27 17.10 17.69
C ARG A 274 -7.25 18.47 17.02
N SER A 275 -6.06 18.93 16.62
CA SER A 275 -5.95 20.17 15.86
C SER A 275 -6.81 20.05 14.60
N MET A 276 -7.46 21.16 14.21
CA MET A 276 -8.24 21.22 12.97
C MET A 276 -7.38 20.86 11.72
N ALA A 277 -6.04 20.88 11.82
CA ALA A 277 -5.10 20.40 10.80
C ALA A 277 -5.02 18.88 10.71
N ASP A 278 -5.16 18.18 11.82
CA ASP A 278 -5.04 16.73 11.92
C ASP A 278 -6.29 16.06 11.37
N ALA A 279 -7.47 16.61 11.65
CA ALA A 279 -8.75 16.13 11.10
C ALA A 279 -8.82 16.19 9.56
N ALA A 280 -8.21 17.20 8.93
CA ALA A 280 -8.15 17.32 7.48
C ALA A 280 -7.18 16.32 6.82
N THR A 281 -6.13 15.94 7.56
CA THR A 281 -5.15 14.93 7.13
C THR A 281 -5.71 13.53 7.32
N ALA A 282 -6.37 13.27 8.45
CA ALA A 282 -7.10 12.05 8.76
C ALA A 282 -8.19 11.77 7.71
N SER A 283 -9.02 12.77 7.37
CA SER A 283 -10.05 12.58 6.33
C SER A 283 -9.45 12.22 4.95
N ARG A 284 -8.23 12.66 4.64
CA ARG A 284 -7.53 12.26 3.41
C ARG A 284 -6.96 10.84 3.48
N GLN A 285 -6.68 10.36 4.69
CA GLN A 285 -6.26 8.99 4.99
C GLN A 285 -7.42 7.97 5.02
N GLU A 286 -8.65 8.45 4.87
CA GLU A 286 -9.85 7.60 4.69
C GLU A 286 -10.13 7.24 3.23
N ALA A 287 -9.45 7.85 2.26
CA ALA A 287 -9.66 7.55 0.84
C ALA A 287 -9.32 6.08 0.52
N LEU A 288 -9.99 5.49 -0.48
CA LEU A 288 -9.87 4.05 -0.79
C LEU A 288 -8.44 3.55 -1.02
N TRP A 289 -7.53 4.37 -1.53
CA TRP A 289 -6.14 3.93 -1.72
C TRP A 289 -5.39 3.67 -0.41
N TRP A 290 -5.89 4.17 0.72
CA TRP A 290 -5.37 3.80 2.04
C TRP A 290 -5.84 2.43 2.54
N TYR A 291 -6.83 1.82 1.87
CA TYR A 291 -7.37 0.50 2.17
C TYR A 291 -7.29 -0.37 0.92
N LEU A 292 -6.15 -1.02 0.70
CA LEU A 292 -5.95 -1.82 -0.50
C LEU A 292 -6.93 -3.00 -0.54
N PRO A 293 -7.61 -3.24 -1.68
CA PRO A 293 -8.68 -4.23 -1.78
C PRO A 293 -8.18 -5.68 -1.75
N ASP A 294 -9.10 -6.65 -1.70
CA ASP A 294 -8.85 -8.09 -1.90
C ASP A 294 -7.75 -8.69 -0.99
N GLU A 295 -7.71 -8.26 0.26
CA GLU A 295 -6.71 -8.60 1.28
C GLU A 295 -5.24 -8.35 0.85
N LEU A 296 -5.04 -7.41 -0.09
CA LEU A 296 -3.72 -7.01 -0.54
C LEU A 296 -2.92 -6.37 0.60
N GLU A 297 -3.58 -5.60 1.47
CA GLU A 297 -2.93 -4.92 2.60
C GLU A 297 -2.32 -5.94 3.56
N GLU A 298 -3.08 -6.95 3.96
CA GLU A 298 -2.66 -8.00 4.90
C GLU A 298 -1.53 -8.86 4.33
N GLU A 299 -1.57 -9.17 3.04
CA GLU A 299 -0.50 -9.91 2.38
C GLU A 299 0.79 -9.09 2.27
N LEU A 300 0.71 -7.81 1.87
CA LEU A 300 1.89 -6.95 1.76
C LEU A 300 2.52 -6.69 3.14
N HIS A 301 1.68 -6.45 4.15
CA HIS A 301 2.11 -6.33 5.54
C HIS A 301 2.79 -7.63 6.00
N TYR A 302 2.16 -8.80 5.76
CA TYR A 302 2.74 -10.09 6.16
C TYR A 302 4.10 -10.37 5.52
N ARG A 303 4.26 -10.08 4.22
CA ARG A 303 5.56 -10.19 3.52
C ARG A 303 6.63 -9.34 4.16
N ARG A 304 6.31 -8.09 4.48
CA ARG A 304 7.22 -7.18 5.16
C ARG A 304 7.59 -7.70 6.54
N THR A 305 6.62 -8.17 7.33
CA THR A 305 6.88 -8.72 8.66
C THR A 305 7.85 -9.89 8.61
N LEU A 306 7.75 -10.76 7.61
CA LEU A 306 8.72 -11.84 7.41
C LEU A 306 10.11 -11.36 6.99
N ILE A 307 10.19 -10.31 6.16
CA ILE A 307 11.47 -9.66 5.81
C ILE A 307 12.12 -9.05 7.05
N LEU A 308 11.37 -8.28 7.85
CA LEU A 308 11.87 -7.67 9.09
C LEU A 308 12.29 -8.74 10.10
N ARG A 309 11.51 -9.81 10.26
CA ARG A 309 11.86 -10.96 11.10
C ARG A 309 13.17 -11.62 10.63
N THR A 310 13.34 -11.78 9.33
CA THR A 310 14.57 -12.33 8.75
C THR A 310 15.76 -11.45 9.08
N LEU A 311 15.65 -10.14 8.89
CA LEU A 311 16.71 -9.19 9.24
C LEU A 311 17.03 -9.19 10.74
N ALA A 312 16.01 -9.18 11.60
CA ALA A 312 16.17 -9.23 13.05
C ALA A 312 16.81 -10.54 13.55
N SER A 313 16.65 -11.63 12.80
CA SER A 313 17.26 -12.92 13.14
C SER A 313 18.80 -12.89 13.05
N ILE A 314 19.37 -12.02 12.21
CA ILE A 314 20.83 -11.91 12.01
C ILE A 314 21.55 -11.46 13.28
N PRO A 315 21.28 -10.25 13.84
CA PRO A 315 21.90 -9.83 15.10
C PRO A 315 21.53 -10.76 16.25
N SER A 316 20.28 -11.24 16.31
CA SER A 316 19.80 -12.17 17.35
C SER A 316 20.62 -13.47 17.39
N HIS A 317 20.95 -14.02 16.21
CA HIS A 317 21.76 -15.23 16.11
C HIS A 317 23.16 -15.02 16.66
N PHE A 318 23.85 -13.96 16.25
CA PHE A 318 25.19 -13.70 16.74
C PHE A 318 25.21 -13.36 18.23
N ILE A 319 24.23 -12.61 18.76
CA ILE A 319 24.12 -12.38 20.21
C ILE A 319 23.97 -13.71 20.94
N ARG A 320 23.10 -14.61 20.46
CA ARG A 320 22.92 -15.95 21.05
C ARG A 320 24.20 -16.78 20.96
N LEU A 321 24.89 -16.73 19.82
CA LEU A 321 26.12 -17.47 19.58
C LEU A 321 27.23 -17.04 20.55
N TYR A 322 27.49 -15.74 20.68
CA TYR A 322 28.53 -15.21 21.57
C TYR A 322 28.14 -15.24 23.07
N SER A 323 26.85 -15.33 23.41
CA SER A 323 26.38 -15.56 24.80
C SER A 323 26.27 -17.03 25.20
N SER A 324 26.39 -17.96 24.24
CA SER A 324 26.26 -19.41 24.48
C SER A 324 27.39 -20.03 25.33
N ARG A 325 28.43 -19.26 25.69
CA ARG A 325 29.67 -19.72 26.34
C ARG A 325 30.49 -20.73 25.51
N THR A 326 30.09 -21.01 24.27
CA THR A 326 30.91 -21.77 23.32
C THR A 326 31.95 -20.85 22.69
N ARG A 327 33.21 -21.29 22.65
CA ARG A 327 34.33 -20.49 22.14
C ARG A 327 34.16 -20.21 20.65
N GLN A 328 34.09 -18.94 20.27
CA GLN A 328 33.93 -18.48 18.88
C GLN A 328 35.26 -18.07 18.26
N CYS A 329 36.17 -17.51 19.06
CA CYS A 329 37.53 -17.23 18.64
C CYS A 329 38.32 -18.53 18.46
N LYS A 330 38.64 -18.85 17.20
CA LYS A 330 39.36 -20.06 16.81
C LYS A 330 40.87 -19.91 16.74
N LEU A 331 41.41 -18.74 17.05
CA LEU A 331 42.85 -18.46 16.95
C LEU A 331 43.69 -19.16 18.02
N GLY A 332 43.05 -19.66 19.10
CA GLY A 332 43.71 -20.54 20.07
C GLY A 332 44.66 -19.84 21.05
N TYR A 333 44.70 -18.51 21.06
CA TYR A 333 45.45 -17.73 22.05
C TYR A 333 44.79 -17.77 23.43
N ASP A 334 45.55 -17.54 24.51
CA ASP A 334 45.01 -17.45 25.88
C ASP A 334 43.96 -16.33 26.02
N SER A 335 44.11 -15.28 25.23
CA SER A 335 43.18 -14.15 25.07
C SER A 335 41.92 -14.47 24.26
N SER A 336 41.75 -15.70 23.76
CA SER A 336 40.59 -16.05 22.90
C SER A 336 39.25 -15.91 23.63
N SER A 337 39.19 -16.24 24.92
CA SER A 337 37.97 -16.04 25.73
C SER A 337 37.67 -14.56 25.95
N ALA A 338 38.71 -13.74 26.19
CA ALA A 338 38.59 -12.30 26.30
C ALA A 338 38.13 -11.68 24.97
N CYS A 339 38.61 -12.19 23.84
CA CYS A 339 38.15 -11.79 22.51
C CYS A 339 36.64 -12.02 22.34
N ASP A 340 36.10 -13.18 22.71
CA ASP A 340 34.67 -13.47 22.58
C ASP A 340 33.80 -12.50 23.41
N SER A 341 34.22 -12.24 24.66
CA SER A 341 33.52 -11.28 25.54
C SER A 341 33.62 -9.84 25.01
N TYR A 342 34.79 -9.45 24.48
CA TYR A 342 35.00 -8.16 23.85
C TYR A 342 34.08 -7.96 22.64
N GLN A 343 33.99 -8.97 21.76
CA GLN A 343 33.12 -8.92 20.59
C GLN A 343 31.64 -8.83 20.99
N LEU A 344 31.21 -9.59 22.00
CA LEU A 344 29.84 -9.49 22.52
C LEU A 344 29.52 -8.07 23.03
N GLY A 345 30.43 -7.46 23.79
CA GLY A 345 30.28 -6.10 24.29
C GLY A 345 30.17 -5.06 23.18
N GLU A 346 31.05 -5.13 22.18
CA GLU A 346 31.01 -4.23 21.03
C GLU A 346 29.75 -4.43 20.16
N MET A 347 29.25 -5.66 20.05
CA MET A 347 27.98 -5.95 19.37
C MET A 347 26.79 -5.29 20.07
N VAL A 348 26.65 -5.48 21.39
CA VAL A 348 25.55 -4.89 22.18
C VAL A 348 25.63 -3.37 22.10
N LYS A 349 26.82 -2.80 22.31
CA LYS A 349 27.06 -1.35 22.21
C LYS A 349 26.64 -0.79 20.85
N PHE A 350 27.09 -1.42 19.76
CA PHE A 350 26.74 -0.99 18.41
C PHE A 350 25.24 -1.09 18.14
N LEU A 351 24.63 -2.25 18.38
CA LEU A 351 23.23 -2.50 18.06
C LEU A 351 22.28 -1.60 18.88
N THR A 352 22.56 -1.39 20.16
CA THR A 352 21.80 -0.45 20.99
C THR A 352 22.00 0.99 20.55
N SER A 353 23.22 1.42 20.20
CA SER A 353 23.46 2.78 19.68
C SER A 353 22.77 3.08 18.35
N LYS A 354 22.32 2.04 17.63
CA LYS A 354 21.65 2.12 16.33
C LYS A 354 20.17 1.76 16.39
N ASN A 355 19.59 1.62 17.58
CA ASN A 355 18.20 1.21 17.79
C ASN A 355 17.85 -0.17 17.15
N LEU A 356 18.84 -1.05 16.96
CA LEU A 356 18.63 -2.41 16.42
C LEU A 356 18.52 -3.47 17.52
N LEU A 357 18.78 -3.09 18.77
CA LEU A 357 18.64 -3.92 19.97
C LEU A 357 18.18 -3.04 21.13
N PHE A 358 17.04 -3.41 21.73
CA PHE A 358 16.47 -2.72 22.89
C PHE A 358 16.69 -3.55 24.16
N LEU A 359 17.20 -2.92 25.21
CA LEU A 359 17.36 -3.53 26.53
C LEU A 359 16.20 -3.06 27.41
N VAL A 360 15.22 -3.93 27.59
CA VAL A 360 14.01 -3.64 28.37
C VAL A 360 14.21 -4.15 29.80
N ASN A 361 13.85 -3.34 30.79
CA ASN A 361 13.87 -3.74 32.20
C ASN A 361 12.48 -4.26 32.65
N PHE A 362 12.33 -4.66 33.90
CA PHE A 362 11.08 -5.22 34.45
C PHE A 362 10.02 -4.18 34.81
N ALA A 363 10.28 -2.89 34.58
CA ALA A 363 9.30 -1.85 34.84
C ALA A 363 8.09 -2.04 33.91
N PRO A 364 6.87 -1.74 34.39
CA PRO A 364 5.71 -1.67 33.52
C PRO A 364 6.01 -0.65 32.41
N SER A 365 5.82 -1.05 31.15
CA SER A 365 5.99 -0.14 30.02
C SER A 365 5.09 1.07 30.27
N PRO A 366 5.60 2.31 30.19
CA PRO A 366 4.70 3.43 29.97
C PRO A 366 3.91 3.08 28.71
N SER A 367 2.59 3.03 28.84
CA SER A 367 1.69 2.88 27.70
C SER A 367 2.01 4.00 26.70
N SER A 368 1.89 3.71 25.42
CA SER A 368 2.00 4.58 24.23
C SER A 368 1.11 5.85 24.25
N SER A 369 0.52 6.21 25.39
CA SER A 369 -0.55 7.19 25.55
C SER A 369 -0.07 8.62 25.83
N SER A 370 1.21 8.92 25.72
CA SER A 370 1.70 10.31 25.75
C SER A 370 2.50 10.62 24.51
N ALA A 371 2.01 11.58 23.72
CA ALA A 371 2.59 12.08 22.47
C ALA A 371 4.05 12.61 22.58
N ASP A 372 4.60 12.67 23.80
CA ASP A 372 5.93 13.17 24.12
C ASP A 372 6.88 12.09 24.71
N ASP A 373 6.43 10.82 24.88
CA ASP A 373 7.28 9.76 25.45
C ASP A 373 7.73 8.77 24.36
N ASP A 374 9.01 8.82 24.03
CA ASP A 374 9.68 7.88 23.14
C ASP A 374 9.63 6.48 23.76
N GLY A 375 8.61 5.68 23.41
CA GLY A 375 8.49 4.29 23.84
C GLY A 375 9.82 3.54 23.71
N TRP A 376 10.17 2.74 24.72
CA TRP A 376 11.49 2.11 24.82
C TRP A 376 11.81 1.14 23.67
N VAL A 377 10.78 0.63 22.99
CA VAL A 377 10.91 -0.21 21.80
C VAL A 377 10.32 0.55 20.63
N LYS A 378 11.17 0.89 19.66
CA LYS A 378 10.73 1.57 18.45
C LYS A 378 10.10 0.60 17.46
N ASP A 379 9.10 1.08 16.73
CA ASP A 379 8.48 0.36 15.62
C ASP A 379 9.27 0.55 14.32
N PHE A 380 9.40 -0.53 13.55
CA PHE A 380 10.08 -0.57 12.26
C PHE A 380 9.12 -0.75 11.08
N ALA A 381 7.79 -0.73 11.31
CA ALA A 381 6.80 -0.95 10.27
C ALA A 381 6.84 0.10 9.14
N ALA A 382 7.22 1.35 9.44
CA ALA A 382 7.39 2.43 8.44
C ALA A 382 8.85 2.61 7.94
N VAL A 383 9.84 1.92 8.53
CA VAL A 383 11.28 2.13 8.24
C VAL A 383 11.74 1.40 6.97
N ASP A 384 12.45 2.09 6.08
CA ASP A 384 12.97 1.44 4.86
C ASP A 384 13.94 0.29 5.17
N VAL A 385 13.67 -0.87 4.57
CA VAL A 385 14.46 -2.10 4.70
C VAL A 385 15.91 -1.88 4.25
N ASN A 386 16.14 -1.04 3.23
CA ASN A 386 17.50 -0.75 2.78
C ASN A 386 18.25 0.12 3.80
N SER A 387 17.58 1.04 4.48
CA SER A 387 18.13 1.79 5.60
C SER A 387 18.58 0.87 6.75
N ILE A 388 17.76 -0.12 7.14
CA ILE A 388 18.13 -1.12 8.15
C ILE A 388 19.37 -1.91 7.72
N THR A 389 19.36 -2.38 6.47
CA THR A 389 20.48 -3.14 5.89
C THR A 389 21.75 -2.29 5.83
N ALA A 390 21.64 -1.02 5.44
CA ALA A 390 22.76 -0.08 5.39
C ALA A 390 23.35 0.16 6.78
N THR A 391 22.51 0.30 7.81
CA THR A 391 22.96 0.45 9.19
C THR A 391 23.65 -0.81 9.69
N LEU A 392 23.11 -2.01 9.45
CA LEU A 392 23.79 -3.27 9.79
C LEU A 392 25.17 -3.40 9.09
N LYS A 393 25.33 -2.90 7.86
CA LYS A 393 26.62 -2.85 7.16
C LYS A 393 27.64 -1.92 7.82
N GLN A 394 27.23 -1.00 8.69
CA GLN A 394 28.13 -0.13 9.47
C GLN A 394 28.75 -0.83 10.69
N THR A 395 28.43 -2.10 10.95
CA THR A 395 29.00 -2.89 12.05
C THR A 395 30.53 -2.74 12.09
N PRO A 396 31.13 -2.30 13.21
CA PRO A 396 32.56 -2.04 13.28
C PRO A 396 33.38 -3.34 13.26
N GLY A 397 34.60 -3.25 12.76
CA GLY A 397 35.56 -4.35 12.71
C GLY A 397 36.55 -4.35 13.88
N TYR A 398 36.12 -3.91 15.07
CA TYR A 398 37.01 -3.75 16.21
C TYR A 398 37.63 -5.07 16.66
N GLN A 399 38.87 -5.00 17.14
CA GLN A 399 39.68 -6.13 17.56
C GLN A 399 40.23 -5.82 18.95
N ILE A 400 40.31 -6.83 19.81
CA ILE A 400 40.84 -6.67 21.17
C ILE A 400 42.33 -6.30 21.15
N ASP A 401 43.09 -6.87 20.20
CA ASP A 401 44.49 -6.59 19.96
C ASP A 401 44.88 -6.97 18.51
N LYS A 402 46.16 -6.76 18.16
CA LYS A 402 46.75 -7.05 16.84
C LYS A 402 46.74 -8.54 16.44
N HIS A 403 46.55 -9.45 17.39
CA HIS A 403 46.56 -10.90 17.17
C HIS A 403 45.17 -11.44 16.81
N HIS A 404 44.09 -10.68 17.02
CA HIS A 404 42.71 -11.13 16.75
C HIS A 404 42.14 -10.53 15.45
N THR A 405 42.93 -10.62 14.38
CA THR A 405 42.48 -10.22 13.05
C THR A 405 41.31 -11.08 12.60
N HIS A 406 40.25 -10.46 12.09
CA HIS A 406 39.04 -11.13 11.55
C HIS A 406 38.12 -11.86 12.55
N CYS A 407 38.34 -11.74 13.86
CA CYS A 407 37.47 -12.35 14.88
C CYS A 407 36.10 -11.63 15.09
N GLY A 408 35.90 -10.45 14.50
CA GLY A 408 34.74 -9.60 14.79
C GLY A 408 33.50 -9.82 13.93
N LEU A 409 32.35 -9.36 14.42
CA LEU A 409 31.03 -9.55 13.78
C LEU A 409 30.99 -9.10 12.31
N ARG A 410 31.70 -8.02 11.97
CA ARG A 410 31.70 -7.43 10.63
C ARG A 410 32.03 -8.44 9.52
N THR A 411 33.02 -9.31 9.72
CA THR A 411 33.45 -10.27 8.69
C THR A 411 32.39 -11.35 8.46
N ARG A 412 31.61 -11.69 9.49
CA ARG A 412 30.55 -12.70 9.43
C ARG A 412 29.24 -12.14 8.87
N ILE A 413 28.88 -10.89 9.20
CA ILE A 413 27.60 -10.31 8.83
C ILE A 413 27.53 -9.82 7.36
N LEU A 414 28.64 -9.34 6.79
CA LEU A 414 28.63 -8.75 5.45
C LEU A 414 28.20 -9.73 4.34
N PRO A 415 28.71 -10.98 4.27
CA PRO A 415 28.25 -11.96 3.27
C PRO A 415 26.75 -12.26 3.39
N ILE A 416 26.24 -12.31 4.62
CA ILE A 416 24.82 -12.54 4.89
C ILE A 416 23.99 -11.38 4.34
N LEU A 417 24.35 -10.13 4.63
CA LEU A 417 23.61 -8.97 4.17
C LEU A 417 23.61 -8.84 2.64
N GLU A 418 24.68 -9.29 1.98
CA GLU A 418 24.72 -9.29 0.51
C GLU A 418 23.79 -10.38 -0.09
N TYR A 419 23.73 -11.54 0.57
CA TYR A 419 22.75 -12.56 0.22
C TYR A 419 21.31 -12.07 0.42
N VAL A 420 21.00 -11.44 1.57
CA VAL A 420 19.67 -10.85 1.82
C VAL A 420 19.31 -9.83 0.76
N ARG A 421 20.24 -8.94 0.38
CA ARG A 421 20.02 -7.96 -0.69
C ARG A 421 19.65 -8.62 -2.02
N THR A 422 20.30 -9.74 -2.34
CA THR A 422 20.01 -10.52 -3.54
C THR A 422 18.60 -11.11 -3.48
N MET A 423 18.19 -11.65 -2.33
CA MET A 423 16.84 -12.18 -2.11
C MET A 423 15.76 -11.08 -2.17
N LEU A 424 16.02 -9.90 -1.63
CA LEU A 424 15.12 -8.73 -1.72
C LEU A 424 14.93 -8.24 -3.16
N SER A 425 15.92 -8.50 -4.03
CA SER A 425 15.87 -8.11 -5.44
C SER A 425 15.02 -9.07 -6.30
N SER A 426 14.69 -10.26 -5.79
CA SER A 426 13.86 -11.25 -6.47
C SER A 426 12.43 -10.75 -6.78
N ASN A 427 11.74 -11.45 -7.68
CA ASN A 427 10.35 -11.19 -8.01
C ASN A 427 9.38 -11.87 -7.03
N ALA A 428 9.88 -12.63 -6.06
CA ALA A 428 9.07 -13.24 -5.01
C ALA A 428 8.52 -12.21 -4.00
N VAL A 429 9.24 -11.09 -3.79
CA VAL A 429 8.85 -10.03 -2.85
C VAL A 429 7.59 -9.28 -3.30
N PRO A 430 7.51 -8.73 -4.53
CA PRO A 430 6.29 -8.06 -4.98
C PRO A 430 5.14 -9.02 -5.29
N LEU A 431 3.93 -8.46 -5.42
CA LEU A 431 2.76 -9.20 -5.87
C LEU A 431 2.66 -9.16 -7.41
N SER A 432 2.46 -10.33 -8.00
CA SER A 432 2.06 -10.44 -9.40
C SER A 432 0.54 -10.25 -9.50
N LEU A 433 0.09 -9.26 -10.26
CA LEU A 433 -1.34 -8.97 -10.44
C LEU A 433 -2.09 -10.19 -11.00
N GLN A 434 -1.53 -10.83 -12.02
CA GLN A 434 -2.14 -12.01 -12.64
C GLN A 434 -2.07 -13.23 -11.72
N GLY A 435 -0.98 -13.39 -10.97
CA GLY A 435 -0.84 -14.44 -9.97
C GLY A 435 -1.91 -14.29 -8.88
N TRP A 436 -2.09 -13.08 -8.36
CA TRP A 436 -3.08 -12.79 -7.32
C TRP A 436 -4.51 -13.05 -7.79
N LYS A 437 -4.88 -12.58 -8.99
CA LYS A 437 -6.24 -12.75 -9.53
C LYS A 437 -6.56 -14.20 -9.93
N LYS A 438 -5.59 -14.99 -10.39
CA LYS A 438 -5.82 -16.35 -10.91
C LYS A 438 -5.56 -17.45 -9.89
N ASP A 439 -4.50 -17.32 -9.11
CA ASP A 439 -4.00 -18.35 -8.21
C ASP A 439 -3.47 -17.70 -6.91
N ARG A 440 -4.43 -17.21 -6.13
CA ARG A 440 -4.18 -16.54 -4.86
C ARG A 440 -3.44 -17.46 -3.87
N THR A 441 -3.82 -18.73 -3.81
CA THR A 441 -3.25 -19.71 -2.87
C THR A 441 -1.79 -20.04 -3.19
N ALA A 442 -1.41 -20.09 -4.47
CA ALA A 442 0.00 -20.24 -4.83
C ALA A 442 0.81 -18.96 -4.59
N THR A 443 0.19 -17.78 -4.72
CA THR A 443 0.88 -16.49 -4.65
C THR A 443 1.07 -16.00 -3.20
N THR A 444 0.12 -16.27 -2.30
CA THR A 444 0.17 -15.81 -0.91
C THR A 444 1.34 -16.40 -0.13
N TRP A 445 1.91 -15.60 0.77
CA TRP A 445 2.88 -16.04 1.76
C TRP A 445 2.22 -16.54 3.05
N GLN A 446 0.95 -16.21 3.26
CA GLN A 446 0.20 -16.67 4.42
C GLN A 446 -0.05 -18.19 4.37
N LYS A 447 0.01 -18.84 5.53
CA LYS A 447 -0.30 -20.27 5.65
C LYS A 447 -1.81 -20.46 5.53
N SER A 448 -2.27 -21.26 4.57
CA SER A 448 -3.68 -21.64 4.52
C SER A 448 -4.02 -22.49 5.75
N PRO A 449 -5.03 -22.13 6.55
CA PRO A 449 -5.31 -22.79 7.84
C PRO A 449 -5.81 -24.25 7.75
N GLY A 450 -5.88 -24.84 6.54
CA GLY A 450 -6.28 -26.24 6.33
C GLY A 450 -5.41 -27.03 5.35
N GLY A 451 -4.26 -26.50 4.92
CA GLY A 451 -3.40 -27.15 3.93
C GLY A 451 -2.30 -27.99 4.57
N ASP A 452 -2.62 -29.21 4.98
CA ASP A 452 -1.59 -30.22 5.23
C ASP A 452 -0.88 -30.52 3.89
N GLY A 453 0.38 -30.05 3.76
CA GLY A 453 1.34 -30.44 2.72
C GLY A 453 0.86 -30.48 1.27
N MET A 454 0.65 -29.34 0.61
CA MET A 454 0.50 -29.32 -0.85
C MET A 454 1.84 -29.69 -1.53
N HIS A 455 1.91 -30.91 -2.05
CA HIS A 455 2.79 -31.43 -3.11
C HIS A 455 4.16 -30.74 -3.27
N ARG A 456 5.14 -31.19 -2.47
CA ARG A 456 6.54 -31.10 -2.87
C ARG A 456 6.73 -31.80 -4.21
N ARG A 457 6.98 -31.01 -5.26
CA ARG A 457 7.63 -31.53 -6.47
C ARG A 457 8.92 -32.21 -6.02
N LYS A 458 8.98 -33.52 -6.29
CA LYS A 458 10.05 -34.42 -5.90
C LYS A 458 11.25 -34.19 -6.83
N ASP A 459 11.98 -33.10 -6.62
CA ASP A 459 13.20 -32.80 -7.39
C ASP A 459 14.43 -32.82 -6.47
N PHE A 460 15.31 -33.78 -6.79
CA PHE A 460 16.65 -34.05 -6.26
C PHE A 460 16.79 -34.42 -4.77
N ASP A 461 16.64 -35.71 -4.52
CA ASP A 461 17.07 -36.41 -3.31
C ASP A 461 18.61 -36.47 -3.24
N THR A 462 19.20 -35.68 -2.35
CA THR A 462 20.50 -35.97 -1.76
C THR A 462 20.39 -35.98 -0.25
N GLY A 463 19.88 -37.09 0.29
CA GLY A 463 20.24 -37.55 1.63
C GLY A 463 19.28 -37.10 2.74
N LYS A 464 18.77 -38.11 3.46
CA LYS A 464 17.95 -38.03 4.66
C LYS A 464 18.35 -36.89 5.62
N ALA A 465 17.58 -35.82 5.63
CA ALA A 465 17.45 -34.91 6.77
C ALA A 465 16.00 -35.02 7.29
N GLY A 466 15.84 -35.26 8.60
CA GLY A 466 14.54 -35.47 9.23
C GLY A 466 13.57 -34.30 9.01
N LYS A 467 12.26 -34.60 9.15
CA LYS A 467 11.11 -33.68 8.96
C LYS A 467 11.23 -32.34 9.71
N ASP A 468 12.07 -32.26 10.75
CA ASP A 468 12.35 -31.04 11.54
C ASP A 468 13.38 -30.09 10.90
N ASN A 469 14.22 -30.57 9.97
CA ASN A 469 15.25 -29.77 9.31
C ASN A 469 14.71 -28.90 8.16
N ASP A 470 13.46 -29.09 7.76
CA ASP A 470 12.82 -28.35 6.66
C ASP A 470 12.48 -26.90 6.98
N ARG A 471 12.42 -26.55 8.27
CA ARG A 471 11.96 -25.25 8.77
C ARG A 471 13.09 -24.27 9.07
N ILE A 472 14.34 -24.75 8.98
CA ILE A 472 15.55 -23.98 9.30
C ILE A 472 16.31 -23.70 8.02
N PHE A 473 16.39 -22.42 7.65
CA PHE A 473 17.29 -21.99 6.59
C PHE A 473 18.73 -21.96 7.11
N ARG A 474 19.67 -22.58 6.40
CA ARG A 474 21.10 -22.58 6.75
C ARG A 474 21.90 -21.78 5.76
N PHE A 475 22.65 -20.79 6.26
CA PHE A 475 23.56 -20.01 5.44
C PHE A 475 24.91 -20.71 5.31
N THR A 476 25.10 -21.43 4.20
CA THR A 476 26.35 -22.14 3.89
C THR A 476 27.23 -21.35 2.92
N ARG A 477 28.50 -21.73 2.80
CA ARG A 477 29.40 -21.13 1.78
C ARG A 477 28.93 -21.38 0.36
N SER A 478 28.32 -22.54 0.10
CA SER A 478 27.76 -22.86 -1.21
C SER A 478 26.58 -21.93 -1.55
N VAL A 479 25.74 -21.60 -0.57
CA VAL A 479 24.65 -20.62 -0.73
C VAL A 479 25.21 -19.21 -0.95
N ALA A 480 26.24 -18.82 -0.21
CA ALA A 480 26.88 -17.50 -0.34
C ALA A 480 27.60 -17.28 -1.69
N THR A 481 28.06 -18.36 -2.34
CA THR A 481 28.81 -18.30 -3.60
C THR A 481 28.03 -18.80 -4.81
N ASP A 482 26.73 -19.09 -4.65
CA ASP A 482 25.89 -19.65 -5.69
C ASP A 482 25.83 -18.72 -6.91
N GLN A 483 26.39 -19.19 -8.02
CA GLN A 483 26.46 -18.42 -9.26
C GLN A 483 25.08 -18.15 -9.87
N ARG A 484 24.06 -18.96 -9.53
CA ARG A 484 22.68 -18.78 -10.00
C ARG A 484 22.04 -17.51 -9.45
N LEU A 485 22.54 -17.01 -8.33
CA LEU A 485 22.03 -15.81 -7.65
C LEU A 485 22.70 -14.52 -8.13
N LYS A 486 23.70 -14.61 -9.02
CA LYS A 486 24.44 -13.44 -9.53
C LYS A 486 23.67 -12.59 -10.53
N TYR A 487 22.56 -13.09 -11.07
CA TYR A 487 21.74 -12.40 -12.07
C TYR A 487 20.31 -12.24 -11.56
N GLU A 488 19.79 -11.00 -11.61
CA GLU A 488 18.38 -10.71 -11.30
C GLU A 488 17.46 -11.50 -12.23
N GLY A 489 16.44 -12.18 -11.67
CA GLY A 489 15.45 -12.93 -12.45
C GLY A 489 15.84 -14.37 -12.84
N ALA A 490 16.88 -14.95 -12.23
CA ALA A 490 17.15 -16.39 -12.41
C ALA A 490 15.95 -17.23 -11.97
N MET A 491 15.51 -18.22 -12.77
CA MET A 491 14.26 -18.98 -12.52
C MET A 491 14.19 -19.64 -11.13
N ALA A 492 15.32 -19.96 -10.51
CA ALA A 492 15.36 -20.53 -9.16
C ALA A 492 15.34 -19.47 -8.05
N ALA A 493 15.69 -18.21 -8.33
CA ALA A 493 15.86 -17.17 -7.33
C ALA A 493 14.56 -16.84 -6.58
N ASP A 494 13.41 -16.85 -7.27
CA ASP A 494 12.12 -16.55 -6.64
C ASP A 494 11.69 -17.66 -5.66
N SER A 495 11.89 -18.92 -6.04
CA SER A 495 11.62 -20.06 -5.16
C SER A 495 12.55 -20.07 -3.95
N ILE A 496 13.85 -19.80 -4.17
CA ILE A 496 14.85 -19.70 -3.10
C ILE A 496 14.53 -18.54 -2.15
N ALA A 497 14.19 -17.36 -2.68
CA ALA A 497 13.82 -16.20 -1.88
C ALA A 497 12.56 -16.46 -1.05
N ARG A 498 11.56 -17.12 -1.64
CA ARG A 498 10.35 -17.51 -0.90
C ARG A 498 10.66 -18.50 0.22
N GLN A 499 11.44 -19.55 -0.04
CA GLN A 499 11.87 -20.50 1.00
C GLN A 499 12.68 -19.80 2.11
N PHE A 500 13.52 -18.84 1.73
CA PHE A 500 14.36 -18.08 2.64
C PHE A 500 13.54 -17.19 3.59
N PHE A 501 12.58 -16.40 3.07
CA PHE A 501 11.76 -15.50 3.89
C PHE A 501 10.65 -16.23 4.67
N LEU A 502 10.14 -17.36 4.15
CA LEU A 502 9.14 -18.18 4.84
C LEU A 502 9.73 -19.14 5.89
N ALA A 503 11.06 -19.19 6.05
CA ALA A 503 11.69 -20.05 7.04
C ALA A 503 11.23 -19.69 8.47
N GLU A 504 11.11 -20.68 9.35
CA GLU A 504 10.73 -20.42 10.74
C GLU A 504 11.94 -20.01 11.58
N GLN A 505 13.14 -20.47 11.19
CA GLN A 505 14.41 -20.16 11.83
C GLN A 505 15.52 -20.01 10.78
N TRP A 506 16.54 -19.23 11.12
CA TRP A 506 17.74 -19.03 10.30
C TRP A 506 18.97 -19.39 11.13
N ASP A 507 19.84 -20.24 10.58
CA ASP A 507 21.18 -20.48 11.09
C ASP A 507 22.17 -19.75 10.18
N TRP A 508 22.79 -18.71 10.74
CA TRP A 508 23.72 -17.85 10.04
C TRP A 508 25.18 -18.30 10.16
N THR A 509 25.42 -19.46 10.77
CA THR A 509 26.76 -20.01 11.02
C THR A 509 27.27 -20.75 9.77
N PRO A 510 28.36 -20.30 9.12
CA PRO A 510 28.96 -21.07 8.02
C PRO A 510 29.54 -22.38 8.57
N GLU A 511 29.32 -23.49 7.86
CA GLU A 511 29.61 -24.89 8.29
C GLU A 511 30.99 -25.14 8.94
N GLU A 512 32.01 -24.31 8.71
CA GLU A 512 33.31 -24.47 9.37
C GLU A 512 33.29 -24.21 10.89
N ASP A 513 32.34 -23.44 11.41
CA ASP A 513 32.14 -23.23 12.85
C ASP A 513 31.43 -24.42 13.53
N ALA A 514 30.80 -25.30 12.75
CA ALA A 514 30.30 -26.58 13.19
C ALA A 514 31.40 -27.64 13.03
N GLY A 515 32.35 -27.69 13.97
CA GLY A 515 33.26 -28.83 14.06
C GLY A 515 32.47 -30.15 14.20
N PRO A 516 33.09 -31.32 13.90
CA PRO A 516 32.41 -32.63 13.86
C PRO A 516 31.74 -33.09 15.17
N GLY A 517 31.75 -32.28 16.24
CA GLY A 517 31.03 -32.52 17.50
C GLY A 517 29.73 -31.73 17.69
N ALA A 518 29.37 -30.80 16.80
CA ALA A 518 28.19 -29.93 17.01
C ALA A 518 26.84 -30.65 16.81
N SER A 519 26.82 -31.84 16.20
CA SER A 519 25.59 -32.64 16.03
C SER A 519 25.31 -33.63 17.17
N LEU A 520 26.16 -33.69 18.21
CA LEU A 520 26.01 -34.63 19.35
C LEU A 520 25.74 -33.94 20.69
N GLY A 521 25.45 -32.63 20.72
CA GLY A 521 25.28 -31.86 21.96
C GLY A 521 23.86 -31.41 22.31
N ARG A 522 22.81 -31.93 21.65
CA ARG A 522 21.41 -31.51 21.92
C ARG A 522 20.60 -32.43 22.85
N GLU A 523 21.25 -33.37 23.51
CA GLU A 523 20.68 -34.12 24.63
C GLU A 523 21.64 -33.98 25.81
N PHE A 524 21.28 -33.18 26.82
CA PHE A 524 21.70 -33.24 28.24
C PHE A 524 21.51 -31.87 28.89
N ALA A 525 20.25 -31.50 29.14
CA ALA A 525 19.94 -30.45 30.14
C ALA A 525 18.49 -30.56 30.64
N THR A 526 18.02 -31.76 30.96
CA THR A 526 16.90 -31.91 31.91
C THR A 526 17.17 -33.12 32.80
N THR A 527 17.01 -32.92 34.11
CA THR A 527 17.09 -33.91 35.20
C THR A 527 18.48 -34.35 35.68
N LYS A 528 19.03 -33.61 36.66
CA LYS A 528 19.53 -34.13 37.96
C LYS A 528 20.38 -33.07 38.66
N TRP A 529 19.73 -32.17 39.39
CA TRP A 529 20.28 -31.56 40.59
C TRP A 529 19.12 -31.21 41.53
N LEU A 530 18.62 -32.24 42.20
CA LEU A 530 17.87 -32.17 43.46
C LEU A 530 18.14 -33.48 44.21
N ARG A 531 19.21 -33.46 45.01
CA ARG A 531 19.37 -34.21 46.25
C ARG A 531 20.43 -33.53 47.10
#